data_AF-A0A921NS75-F1
#
_entry.id   AF-A0A921NS75-F1
#
_cell.length_a   1.000
_cell.length_b   1.000
_cell.length_c   1.000
_cell.angle_alpha   90.00
_cell.angle_beta   90.00
_cell.angle_gamma   90.00
#
_symmetry.space_group_name_H-M   'P 1'
#
loop_
_entity.id
_entity.type
_entity.pdbx_description
1 polymer ?
#
loop_
_entity_poly.entity_id
_entity_poly.type
_entity_poly.pdbx_seq_one_letter_code
_entity_poly.pdbx_strand_id
1 'polypeptide(L)'
;ACDESTQNKVAKKLGYSGSLISQVLRRNYAAKLGGVEEAVRGVYMRQTVECPALGTIPSNECRQWRRKADRFQGTNTLQMTPEQHKIIEMAQGGEPPAEIARRLGVHRQKIYKTLRKARDAGTAIPLFRRGGPVVDTGMKRLSVDRTTYAALEPIAAARGLSV
;
A
#
# COMPACT_ATOMS: atom_id res chain seq x y z
N ALA A 1 37.71 18.80 -12.58
CA ALA A 1 36.28 18.60 -12.31
C ALA A 1 36.12 17.74 -11.04
N CYS A 2 36.00 18.36 -9.87
CA CYS A 2 35.77 17.66 -8.59
C CYS A 2 34.45 18.09 -7.89
N ASP A 3 33.68 19.01 -8.49
CA ASP A 3 32.45 19.57 -7.92
C ASP A 3 31.15 19.09 -8.58
N GLU A 4 31.20 18.12 -9.49
CA GLU A 4 30.02 17.77 -10.31
C GLU A 4 28.91 17.03 -9.53
N SER A 5 29.17 16.54 -8.32
CA SER A 5 28.13 15.85 -7.54
C SER A 5 28.34 15.92 -6.02
N THR A 6 27.22 15.98 -5.28
CA THR A 6 27.24 15.92 -3.82
C THR A 6 27.34 14.48 -3.34
N GLN A 7 27.89 14.27 -2.12
CA GLN A 7 27.98 12.94 -1.51
C GLN A 7 26.64 12.19 -1.50
N ASN A 8 25.52 12.91 -1.34
CA ASN A 8 24.17 12.34 -1.42
C ASN A 8 23.78 11.88 -2.83
N LYS A 9 24.18 12.62 -3.87
CA LYS A 9 23.97 12.19 -5.27
C LYS A 9 24.80 10.93 -5.57
N VAL A 10 26.04 10.89 -5.13
CA VAL A 10 26.92 9.72 -5.27
C VAL A 10 26.36 8.51 -4.52
N ALA A 11 25.91 8.69 -3.28
CA ALA A 11 25.31 7.62 -2.47
C ALA A 11 24.07 7.02 -3.13
N LYS A 12 23.17 7.86 -3.65
CA LYS A 12 22.00 7.43 -4.41
C LYS A 12 22.39 6.61 -5.64
N LYS A 13 23.38 7.07 -6.41
CA LYS A 13 23.86 6.38 -7.61
C LYS A 13 24.47 5.00 -7.30
N LEU A 14 25.15 4.89 -6.16
CA LEU A 14 25.74 3.63 -5.67
C LEU A 14 24.73 2.71 -4.96
N GLY A 15 23.52 3.18 -4.66
CA GLY A 15 22.52 2.41 -3.90
C GLY A 15 22.83 2.27 -2.42
N TYR A 16 23.54 3.24 -1.82
CA TYR A 16 23.95 3.27 -0.42
C TYR A 16 23.42 4.51 0.31
N SER A 17 23.42 4.50 1.65
CA SER A 17 23.07 5.68 2.44
C SER A 17 24.17 6.74 2.39
N GLY A 18 23.78 8.01 2.44
CA GLY A 18 24.73 9.13 2.48
C GLY A 18 25.66 9.06 3.71
N SER A 19 25.13 8.62 4.85
CA SER A 19 25.91 8.41 6.08
C SER A 19 27.00 7.35 5.92
N LEU A 20 26.70 6.23 5.24
CA LEU A 20 27.67 5.18 4.96
C LEU A 20 28.80 5.71 4.08
N ILE A 21 28.48 6.39 2.97
CA ILE A 21 29.49 6.97 2.10
C ILE A 21 30.35 7.99 2.85
N SER A 22 29.75 8.81 3.71
CA SER A 22 30.47 9.76 4.55
C SER A 22 31.42 9.08 5.54
N GLN A 23 31.03 7.95 6.14
CA GLN A 23 31.90 7.15 7.02
C GLN A 23 33.03 6.47 6.24
N VAL A 24 32.77 5.97 5.03
CA VAL A 24 33.78 5.37 4.16
C VAL A 24 34.83 6.41 3.74
N LEU A 25 34.40 7.61 3.33
CA LEU A 25 35.31 8.70 2.97
C LEU A 25 36.17 9.16 4.15
N ARG A 26 35.62 9.12 5.37
CA ARG A 26 36.35 9.42 6.62
C ARG A 26 37.16 8.23 7.16
N ARG A 27 37.22 7.10 6.44
CA ARG A 27 37.90 5.86 6.87
C ARG A 27 37.42 5.32 8.23
N ASN A 28 36.19 5.63 8.61
CA ASN A 28 35.60 5.25 9.91
C ASN A 28 34.50 4.17 9.77
N TYR A 29 34.38 3.54 8.60
CA TYR A 29 33.43 2.46 8.38
C TYR A 29 34.07 1.12 8.75
N ALA A 30 33.74 0.58 9.92
CA ALA A 30 34.38 -0.63 10.47
C ALA A 30 33.97 -1.95 9.79
N ALA A 31 32.96 -1.93 8.90
CA ALA A 31 32.47 -3.12 8.22
C ALA A 31 33.13 -3.34 6.85
N LYS A 32 32.93 -4.54 6.28
CA LYS A 32 33.53 -4.96 5.01
C LYS A 32 33.19 -4.01 3.86
N LEU A 33 34.22 -3.39 3.27
CA LEU A 33 34.12 -2.42 2.17
C LEU A 33 33.93 -3.05 0.79
N GLY A 34 34.16 -4.36 0.63
CA GLY A 34 34.14 -5.01 -0.70
C GLY A 34 32.83 -4.78 -1.48
N GLY A 35 31.71 -4.64 -0.78
CA GLY A 35 30.45 -4.27 -1.42
C GLY A 35 30.39 -2.84 -1.95
N VAL A 36 31.01 -1.90 -1.25
CA VAL A 36 31.09 -0.49 -1.69
C VAL A 36 32.03 -0.40 -2.89
N GLU A 37 33.16 -1.10 -2.84
CA GLU A 37 34.12 -1.16 -3.95
C GLU A 37 33.50 -1.73 -5.22
N GLU A 38 32.79 -2.85 -5.13
CA GLU A 38 32.09 -3.47 -6.26
C GLU A 38 31.08 -2.49 -6.90
N ALA A 39 30.33 -1.75 -6.07
CA ALA A 39 29.39 -0.74 -6.56
C ALA A 39 30.10 0.42 -7.26
N VAL A 40 31.22 0.90 -6.72
CA VAL A 40 32.02 1.97 -7.33
C VAL A 40 32.61 1.51 -8.65
N ARG A 41 33.16 0.29 -8.72
CA ARG A 41 33.72 -0.28 -9.96
C ARG A 41 32.64 -0.47 -11.03
N GLY A 42 31.46 -0.97 -10.66
CA GLY A 42 30.35 -1.10 -11.61
C GLY A 42 29.86 0.25 -12.15
N VAL A 43 29.67 1.25 -11.27
CA VAL A 43 29.06 2.54 -11.64
C VAL A 43 30.04 3.51 -12.32
N TYR A 44 31.28 3.61 -11.83
CA TYR A 44 32.25 4.60 -12.31
C TYR A 44 33.33 3.99 -13.20
N MET A 45 33.71 2.73 -12.98
CA MET A 45 34.74 2.05 -13.79
C MET A 45 34.12 1.16 -14.90
N ARG A 46 32.79 1.17 -15.04
CA ARG A 46 32.05 0.36 -16.03
C ARG A 46 32.44 -1.12 -16.01
N GLN A 47 32.77 -1.66 -14.83
CA GLN A 47 33.11 -3.06 -14.70
C GLN A 47 31.89 -3.93 -15.00
N THR A 48 32.03 -4.85 -15.95
CA THR A 48 31.01 -5.84 -16.31
C THR A 48 31.33 -7.20 -15.69
N VAL A 49 30.28 -7.98 -15.45
CA VAL A 49 30.36 -9.36 -14.92
C VAL A 49 29.38 -10.25 -15.66
N GLU A 50 29.69 -11.53 -15.76
CA GLU A 50 28.75 -12.55 -16.24
C GLU A 50 27.71 -12.83 -15.15
N CYS A 51 26.49 -12.34 -15.35
CA CYS A 51 25.40 -12.54 -14.42
C CYS A 51 24.60 -13.80 -14.82
N PRO A 52 24.41 -14.79 -13.92
CA PRO A 52 23.89 -16.13 -14.28
C PRO A 52 22.58 -16.17 -15.06
N ALA A 53 21.72 -15.15 -14.92
CA ALA A 53 20.40 -15.09 -15.58
C ALA A 53 20.25 -13.96 -16.61
N LEU A 54 21.18 -13.00 -16.65
CA LEU A 54 21.07 -11.77 -17.44
C LEU A 54 22.23 -11.59 -18.44
N GLY A 55 23.22 -12.48 -18.41
CA GLY A 55 24.43 -12.37 -19.24
C GLY A 55 25.37 -11.27 -18.77
N THR A 56 26.18 -10.74 -19.68
CA THR A 56 27.18 -9.71 -19.38
C THR A 56 26.52 -8.36 -19.09
N ILE A 57 26.51 -7.96 -17.82
CA ILE A 57 25.94 -6.67 -17.37
C ILE A 57 26.87 -5.97 -16.38
N PRO A 58 26.68 -4.67 -16.10
CA PRO A 58 27.46 -3.96 -15.09
C PRO A 58 27.37 -4.63 -13.70
N SER A 59 28.49 -4.73 -13.00
CA SER A 59 28.61 -5.41 -11.70
C SER A 59 27.60 -4.92 -10.65
N ASN A 60 27.39 -3.60 -10.59
CA ASN A 60 26.42 -2.97 -9.69
C ASN A 60 24.98 -3.41 -9.99
N GLU A 61 24.64 -3.63 -11.26
CA GLU A 61 23.31 -4.04 -11.67
C GLU A 61 23.08 -5.52 -11.38
N CYS A 62 24.02 -6.40 -11.73
CA CYS A 62 23.93 -7.82 -11.39
C CYS A 62 23.77 -8.03 -9.88
N ARG A 63 24.51 -7.26 -9.08
CA ARG A 63 24.41 -7.30 -7.62
C ARG A 63 23.04 -6.87 -7.09
N GLN A 64 22.41 -5.86 -7.70
CA GLN A 64 21.05 -5.46 -7.34
C GLN A 64 20.03 -6.54 -7.68
N TRP A 65 20.15 -7.16 -8.87
CA TRP A 65 19.29 -8.26 -9.28
C TRP A 65 19.43 -9.47 -8.37
N ARG A 66 20.66 -9.86 -8.02
CA ARG A 66 20.93 -10.94 -7.05
C ARG A 66 20.31 -10.66 -5.69
N ARG A 67 20.46 -9.45 -5.15
CA ARG A 67 19.82 -9.05 -3.88
C ARG A 67 18.29 -9.08 -3.94
N LYS A 68 17.70 -8.76 -5.08
CA LYS A 68 16.25 -8.87 -5.30
C LYS A 68 15.81 -10.33 -5.37
N ALA A 69 16.60 -11.20 -6.00
CA ALA A 69 16.34 -12.63 -6.09
C ALA A 69 16.49 -13.35 -4.73
N ASP A 70 17.52 -13.00 -3.94
CA ASP A 70 17.77 -13.59 -2.61
C ASP A 70 16.65 -13.26 -1.60
N ARG A 71 15.96 -12.13 -1.80
CA ARG A 71 14.81 -11.76 -0.99
C ARG A 71 13.55 -12.24 -1.69
N PHE A 72 12.96 -13.32 -1.18
CA PHE A 72 11.57 -13.64 -1.50
C PHE A 72 10.68 -12.45 -1.11
N GLN A 73 10.35 -11.59 -2.08
CA GLN A 73 9.32 -10.59 -1.91
C GLN A 73 8.00 -11.27 -2.23
N GLY A 74 7.23 -11.61 -1.20
CA GLY A 74 5.86 -12.12 -1.32
C GLY A 74 4.89 -11.06 -1.85
N THR A 75 5.26 -10.35 -2.91
CA THR A 75 4.49 -9.30 -3.59
C THR A 75 3.91 -9.83 -4.90
N ASN A 76 3.47 -11.09 -4.94
CA ASN A 76 2.46 -11.46 -5.92
C ASN A 76 1.14 -10.80 -5.50
N THR A 77 0.92 -9.59 -5.99
CA THR A 77 -0.31 -8.79 -5.85
C THR A 77 -1.55 -9.47 -6.44
N LEU A 78 -1.38 -10.59 -7.16
CA LEU A 78 -2.44 -11.35 -7.80
C LEU A 78 -2.90 -12.58 -7.01
N GLN A 79 -2.18 -12.99 -5.96
CA GLN A 79 -2.55 -14.18 -5.19
C GLN A 79 -3.16 -13.74 -3.86
N MET A 80 -4.47 -13.54 -3.89
CA MET A 80 -5.24 -13.35 -2.68
C MET A 80 -5.16 -14.61 -1.82
N THR A 81 -4.95 -14.48 -0.51
CA THR A 81 -4.88 -15.65 0.38
C THR A 81 -6.26 -16.34 0.45
N PRO A 82 -6.33 -17.65 0.81
CA PRO A 82 -7.62 -18.32 1.01
C PRO A 82 -8.53 -17.60 2.01
N GLU A 83 -7.94 -17.01 3.05
CA GLU A 83 -8.64 -16.18 4.03
C GLU A 83 -9.25 -14.92 3.39
N GLN A 84 -8.53 -14.26 2.47
CA GLN A 84 -9.02 -13.06 1.79
C GLN A 84 -10.18 -13.37 0.83
N HIS A 85 -10.16 -14.53 0.15
CA HIS A 85 -11.27 -14.99 -0.67
C HIS A 85 -12.55 -15.14 0.15
N LYS A 86 -12.46 -15.79 1.31
CA LYS A 86 -13.59 -15.98 2.22
C LYS A 86 -14.17 -14.66 2.73
N ILE A 87 -13.32 -13.66 3.01
CA ILE A 87 -13.76 -12.32 3.40
C ILE A 87 -14.57 -11.65 2.27
N ILE A 88 -14.14 -11.77 1.01
CA ILE A 88 -14.86 -11.20 -0.14
C ILE A 88 -16.20 -11.92 -0.33
N GLU A 89 -16.21 -13.24 -0.29
CA GLU A 89 -17.40 -14.06 -0.47
C GLU A 89 -18.49 -13.70 0.56
N MET A 90 -18.13 -13.65 1.84
CA MET A 90 -19.07 -13.26 2.91
C MET A 90 -19.56 -11.81 2.73
N ALA A 91 -18.69 -10.90 2.29
CA ALA A 91 -19.08 -9.52 2.05
C ALA A 91 -19.99 -9.34 0.82
N GLN A 92 -19.80 -10.16 -0.22
CA GLN A 92 -20.70 -10.22 -1.39
C GLN A 92 -22.08 -10.77 -1.01
N GLY A 93 -22.13 -11.74 -0.07
CA GLY A 93 -23.36 -12.23 0.55
C GLY A 93 -24.07 -11.21 1.45
N GLY A 94 -23.53 -9.99 1.61
CA GLY A 94 -24.13 -8.92 2.39
C GLY A 94 -23.82 -8.98 3.88
N GLU A 95 -22.92 -9.86 4.33
CA GLU A 95 -22.54 -9.92 5.74
C GLU A 95 -21.73 -8.68 6.15
N PRO A 96 -22.07 -8.01 7.26
CA PRO A 96 -21.35 -6.82 7.70
C PRO A 96 -19.92 -7.18 8.15
N PRO A 97 -18.91 -6.29 7.94
CA PRO A 97 -17.53 -6.53 8.33
C PRO A 97 -17.31 -6.87 9.81
N ALA A 98 -18.24 -6.47 10.68
CA ALA A 98 -18.25 -6.83 12.09
C ALA A 98 -18.53 -8.32 12.31
N GLU A 99 -19.47 -8.89 11.54
CA GLU A 99 -19.84 -10.30 11.63
C GLU A 99 -18.76 -11.18 11.00
N ILE A 100 -18.21 -10.75 9.86
CA ILE A 100 -17.07 -11.41 9.22
C ILE A 100 -15.88 -11.49 10.19
N ALA A 101 -15.61 -10.42 10.95
CA ALA A 101 -14.55 -10.39 11.96
C ALA A 101 -14.79 -11.41 13.08
N ARG A 102 -16.03 -11.51 13.57
CA ARG A 102 -16.41 -12.48 14.61
C ARG A 102 -16.29 -13.92 14.12
N ARG A 103 -16.86 -14.22 12.95
CA ARG A 103 -16.90 -15.58 12.39
C ARG A 103 -15.54 -16.11 11.98
N LEU A 104 -14.67 -15.25 11.45
CA LEU A 104 -13.33 -15.65 11.00
C LEU A 104 -12.24 -15.47 12.07
N GLY A 105 -12.53 -14.81 13.21
CA GLY A 105 -11.52 -14.47 14.21
C GLY A 105 -10.47 -13.47 13.69
N VAL A 106 -10.84 -12.65 12.71
CA VAL A 106 -9.93 -11.76 11.99
C VAL A 106 -10.09 -10.32 12.46
N HIS A 107 -8.96 -9.62 12.64
CA HIS A 107 -8.98 -8.21 13.03
C HIS A 107 -9.72 -7.33 12.01
N ARG A 108 -10.61 -6.46 12.50
CA ARG A 108 -11.52 -5.64 11.68
C ARG A 108 -10.79 -4.80 10.62
N GLN A 109 -9.61 -4.25 10.96
CA GLN A 109 -8.84 -3.46 9.99
C GLN A 109 -8.36 -4.28 8.79
N LYS A 110 -8.05 -5.57 8.96
CA LYS A 110 -7.63 -6.45 7.86
C LYS A 110 -8.77 -6.64 6.87
N ILE A 111 -9.98 -6.85 7.37
CA ILE A 111 -11.20 -6.96 6.55
C ILE A 111 -11.43 -5.67 5.76
N TYR A 112 -11.41 -4.49 6.40
CA TYR A 112 -11.58 -3.23 5.68
C TYR A 112 -10.52 -3.00 4.59
N LYS A 113 -9.25 -3.36 4.86
CA LYS A 113 -8.17 -3.28 3.86
C LYS A 113 -8.40 -4.24 2.68
N THR A 114 -8.81 -5.48 2.94
CA THR A 114 -9.14 -6.46 1.89
C THR A 114 -10.30 -6.00 1.03
N LEU A 115 -11.41 -5.55 1.65
CA LEU A 115 -12.59 -5.07 0.92
C LEU A 115 -12.30 -3.79 0.11
N ARG A 116 -11.43 -2.90 0.62
CA ARG A 116 -10.99 -1.73 -0.15
C ARG A 116 -10.21 -2.15 -1.40
N LYS A 117 -9.20 -3.00 -1.24
CA LYS A 117 -8.40 -3.52 -2.36
C LYS A 117 -9.25 -4.22 -3.41
N ALA A 118 -10.24 -5.00 -2.98
CA ALA A 118 -11.14 -5.71 -3.88
C ALA A 118 -12.07 -4.75 -4.66
N ARG A 119 -12.56 -3.67 -4.02
CA ARG A 119 -13.29 -2.60 -4.73
C ARG A 119 -12.41 -1.85 -5.72
N ASP A 120 -11.18 -1.53 -5.32
CA ASP A 120 -10.19 -0.88 -6.21
C ASP A 120 -9.87 -1.78 -7.42
N ALA A 121 -9.96 -3.12 -7.26
CA ALA A 121 -9.83 -4.11 -8.32
C ALA A 121 -11.12 -4.35 -9.14
N GLY A 122 -12.20 -3.61 -8.87
CA GLY A 122 -13.46 -3.67 -9.62
C GLY A 122 -14.47 -4.72 -9.13
N THR A 123 -14.24 -5.38 -8.00
CA THR A 123 -15.21 -6.33 -7.43
C THR A 123 -16.43 -5.59 -6.88
N ALA A 124 -17.63 -6.00 -7.28
CA ALA A 124 -18.89 -5.48 -6.76
C ALA A 124 -19.11 -5.93 -5.30
N ILE A 125 -18.65 -5.11 -4.35
CA ILE A 125 -18.81 -5.35 -2.91
C ILE A 125 -19.69 -4.23 -2.33
N PRO A 126 -20.80 -4.56 -1.66
CA PRO A 126 -21.70 -3.57 -1.08
C PRO A 126 -20.97 -2.64 -0.11
N LEU A 127 -21.39 -1.38 -0.07
CA LEU A 127 -20.91 -0.41 0.92
C LEU A 127 -21.67 -0.63 2.23
N PHE A 128 -20.97 -1.10 3.24
CA PHE A 128 -21.50 -1.20 4.59
C PHE A 128 -21.52 0.20 5.22
N ARG A 129 -22.71 0.76 5.45
CA ARG A 129 -22.85 2.05 6.15
C ARG A 129 -22.28 1.92 7.57
N ARG A 130 -21.64 2.98 8.07
CA ARG A 130 -21.25 3.07 9.49
C ARG A 130 -22.51 3.06 10.35
N GLY A 131 -22.60 2.09 11.24
CA GLY A 131 -23.78 1.77 12.04
C GLY A 131 -23.85 0.26 12.17
N GLY A 132 -24.28 -0.27 13.32
CA GLY A 132 -24.38 -1.72 13.55
C GLY A 132 -25.35 -2.43 12.59
N PRO A 133 -25.61 -3.73 12.80
CA PRO A 133 -26.57 -4.46 11.98
C PRO A 133 -27.89 -3.71 11.91
N VAL A 134 -28.44 -3.55 10.70
CA VAL A 134 -29.79 -3.03 10.51
C VAL A 134 -30.73 -4.12 10.99
N VAL A 135 -31.17 -4.02 12.25
CA VAL A 135 -32.42 -4.68 12.64
C VAL A 135 -33.52 -4.00 11.85
N ASP A 136 -34.28 -4.75 11.06
CA ASP A 136 -35.44 -4.22 10.35
C ASP A 136 -36.44 -3.71 11.39
N THR A 137 -36.35 -2.42 11.72
CA THR A 137 -37.19 -1.80 12.75
C THR A 137 -38.46 -1.22 12.12
N GLY A 138 -38.77 -1.53 10.86
CA GLY A 138 -39.91 -0.95 10.15
C GLY A 138 -39.84 0.57 9.92
N MET A 139 -38.76 1.24 10.33
CA MET A 139 -38.53 2.66 10.05
C MET A 139 -37.94 2.83 8.64
N LYS A 140 -38.81 2.95 7.64
CA LYS A 140 -38.43 3.55 6.36
C LYS A 140 -37.92 4.97 6.65
N ARG A 141 -36.68 5.27 6.26
CA ARG A 141 -36.25 6.67 6.15
C ARG A 141 -37.13 7.32 5.09
N LEU A 142 -38.06 8.17 5.51
CA LEU A 142 -38.75 9.10 4.62
C LEU A 142 -37.67 10.03 4.05
N SER A 143 -37.26 9.75 2.82
CA SER A 143 -36.55 10.74 2.01
C SER A 143 -37.59 11.77 1.59
N VAL A 144 -37.77 12.78 2.43
CA VAL A 144 -38.69 13.89 2.13
C VAL A 144 -38.09 14.63 0.94
N ASP A 145 -38.80 14.60 -0.19
CA ASP A 145 -38.36 15.29 -1.41
C ASP A 145 -38.52 16.81 -1.24
N ARG A 146 -37.88 17.57 -2.14
CA ARG A 146 -37.82 19.04 -2.05
C ARG A 146 -39.20 19.71 -2.16
N THR A 147 -40.16 19.10 -2.85
CA THR A 147 -41.53 19.62 -2.95
C THR A 147 -42.31 19.41 -1.64
N THR A 148 -42.05 18.30 -0.94
CA THR A 148 -42.63 18.06 0.38
C THR A 148 -42.05 19.00 1.44
N TYR A 149 -40.75 19.35 1.36
CA TYR A 149 -40.16 20.38 2.23
C TYR A 149 -40.83 21.74 2.06
N ALA A 150 -41.07 22.17 0.82
CA ALA A 150 -41.75 23.43 0.54
C ALA A 150 -43.20 23.44 1.06
N ALA A 151 -43.89 22.30 1.05
CA ALA A 151 -45.25 22.19 1.59
C ALA A 151 -45.29 22.29 3.14
N LEU A 152 -44.17 22.04 3.84
CA LEU A 152 -44.09 22.06 5.30
C LEU A 152 -43.63 23.42 5.86
N GLU A 153 -43.08 24.30 5.03
CA GLU A 153 -42.66 25.65 5.42
C GLU A 153 -43.72 26.46 6.18
N PRO A 154 -45.00 26.57 5.74
CA PRO A 154 -45.98 27.38 6.46
C PRO A 154 -46.28 26.82 7.86
N ILE A 155 -46.22 25.50 8.02
CA ILE A 155 -46.48 24.82 9.30
C ILE A 155 -45.29 24.98 10.26
N ALA A 156 -44.07 24.96 9.73
CA ALA A 156 -42.86 25.16 10.51
C ALA A 156 -42.65 26.62 10.91
N ALA A 157 -42.95 27.57 10.04
CA ALA A 157 -42.94 29.00 10.33
C ALA A 157 -43.92 29.36 11.46
N ALA A 158 -45.12 28.77 11.44
CA ALA A 158 -46.10 28.93 12.52
C ALA A 158 -45.62 28.36 13.88
N ARG A 159 -44.61 27.48 13.86
CA ARG A 159 -43.98 26.89 15.05
C ARG A 159 -42.62 27.49 15.38
N GLY A 160 -42.18 28.53 14.67
CA GLY A 160 -40.89 29.19 14.88
C GLY A 160 -39.68 28.31 14.53
N LEU A 161 -39.87 27.30 13.68
CA LEU A 161 -38.82 26.37 13.26
C LEU A 161 -38.41 26.69 11.81
N SER A 162 -37.11 26.75 11.54
CA SER A 162 -36.58 26.81 10.17
C SER A 162 -36.40 25.39 9.62
N VAL A 163 -36.91 25.14 8.42
CA VAL A 163 -36.80 23.87 7.71
C VAL A 163 -35.76 23.98 6.60
#